data_AF-A0A1V6EP05-F1
#
_entry.id   AF-A0A1V6EP05-F1
#
_cell.length_a   1.000
_cell.length_b   1.000
_cell.length_c   1.000
_cell.angle_alpha   90.00
_cell.angle_beta   90.00
_cell.angle_gamma   90.00
#
_symmetry.space_group_name_H-M   'P 1'
#
loop_
_entity.id
_entity.type
_entity.pdbx_description
1 polymer ?
#
loop_
_entity_poly.entity_id
_entity_poly.type
_entity_poly.pdbx_seq_one_letter_code
_entity_poly.pdbx_strand_id
1 'polypeptide(L)' 'MKALFLVLSAALLLAACGDKPQSLGEGRKSVAPWAGTGVAAFTAPGWKVGDKTSWEGEMRARTQYGQNEYTRVGN' A
#
# COMPACT_ATOMS: atom_id res chain seq x y z
N MET A 1 15.72 -8.56 -47.82
CA MET A 1 14.68 -9.29 -47.05
C MET A 1 15.13 -9.71 -45.66
N LYS A 2 16.28 -10.39 -45.49
CA LYS A 2 16.80 -10.80 -44.15
C LYS A 2 17.01 -9.64 -43.16
N ALA A 3 17.59 -8.54 -43.61
CA ALA A 3 17.79 -7.35 -42.78
C ALA A 3 16.47 -6.71 -42.32
N LEU A 4 15.46 -6.68 -43.19
CA LEU A 4 14.12 -6.17 -42.85
C LEU A 4 13.46 -7.01 -41.77
N PHE A 5 13.61 -8.34 -41.85
CA PHE A 5 13.11 -9.27 -40.85
C PHE A 5 13.75 -9.06 -39.46
N LEU A 6 15.08 -8.86 -39.42
CA LEU A 6 15.80 -8.60 -38.17
C LEU A 6 15.39 -7.27 -37.51
N VAL A 7 15.21 -6.21 -38.29
CA VAL A 7 14.76 -4.91 -37.77
C VAL A 7 13.36 -4.98 -37.18
N LEU A 8 12.42 -5.63 -37.88
CA LEU A 8 11.07 -5.86 -37.37
C LEU A 8 11.06 -6.69 -36.08
N SER A 9 11.90 -7.73 -36.02
CA SER A 9 12.04 -8.60 -34.84
C SER A 9 12.53 -7.81 -33.62
N ALA A 10 13.54 -6.96 -33.80
CA ALA A 10 14.11 -6.14 -32.73
C ALA A 10 13.10 -5.10 -32.21
N ALA A 11 12.32 -4.49 -33.09
CA ALA A 11 11.29 -3.52 -32.71
C ALA A 11 10.17 -4.15 -31.85
N LEU A 12 9.77 -5.39 -32.18
CA LEU A 12 8.76 -6.13 -31.42
C LEU A 12 9.23 -6.49 -30.00
N LEU A 13 10.51 -6.83 -29.82
CA LEU A 13 11.07 -7.16 -28.50
C LEU A 13 11.18 -5.94 -27.57
N LEU A 14 11.42 -4.74 -28.12
CA LEU A 14 11.46 -3.50 -27.33
C LEU A 14 10.07 -3.07 -26.82
N ALA A 15 9.01 -3.42 -27.54
CA ALA A 15 7.64 -3.11 -27.15
C ALA A 15 7.16 -3.91 -25.91
N ALA A 16 7.85 -5.00 -25.55
CA ALA A 16 7.50 -5.83 -24.40
C ALA A 16 7.82 -5.17 -23.04
N CYS A 17 8.59 -4.08 -23.00
CA CYS A 17 8.88 -3.31 -21.78
C CYS A 17 7.95 -2.09 -21.61
N GLY A 18 6.95 -1.93 -22.48
CA GLY A 18 5.99 -0.82 -22.48
C GLY A 18 4.77 -1.09 -21.61
N ASP A 19 4.96 -1.51 -20.36
CA ASP A 19 3.84 -1.64 -19.42
C ASP A 19 3.08 -0.31 -19.32
N LYS A 20 1.75 -0.40 -19.22
CA LYS A 20 0.93 0.79 -18.95
C LYS A 20 1.46 1.44 -17.67
N PRO A 21 1.58 2.78 -17.59
CA PRO A 21 1.98 3.45 -16.37
C PRO A 21 1.14 2.92 -15.20
N GLN A 22 1.80 2.26 -14.24
CA GLN A 22 1.19 1.86 -12.97
C GLN A 22 1.13 3.07 -12.02
N SER A 23 0.80 4.24 -12.54
CA SER A 23 0.37 5.33 -11.67
C SER A 23 -1.01 4.94 -11.13
N LEU A 24 -1.17 5.01 -9.81
CA LEU A 24 -2.51 5.26 -9.27
C LEU A 24 -2.98 6.55 -9.98
N GLY A 25 -3.97 6.47 -10.86
CA GLY A 25 -4.56 7.65 -11.51
C GLY A 25 -5.25 8.55 -10.47
N GLU A 26 -6.47 9.01 -10.75
CA GLU A 26 -7.32 9.48 -9.65
C GLU A 26 -7.72 8.27 -8.79
N GLY A 27 -6.84 7.90 -7.86
CA GLY A 27 -7.07 6.81 -6.92
C GLY A 27 -8.38 7.02 -6.16
N ARG A 28 -9.02 5.93 -5.76
CA ARG A 28 -10.20 5.96 -4.90
C ARG A 28 -9.93 6.93 -3.74
N LYS A 29 -10.78 7.95 -3.59
CA LYS A 29 -10.67 8.89 -2.48
C LYS A 29 -10.77 8.10 -1.18
N SER A 30 -9.70 8.11 -0.40
CA SER A 30 -9.65 7.46 0.89
C SER A 30 -10.54 8.22 1.86
N VAL A 31 -11.27 7.49 2.69
CA VAL A 31 -11.93 8.08 3.87
C VAL A 31 -10.90 8.26 4.99
N ALA A 32 -11.23 9.11 5.96
CA ALA A 32 -10.41 9.26 7.16
C ALA A 32 -10.21 7.88 7.83
N PRO A 33 -8.98 7.49 8.22
CA PRO A 33 -8.73 6.16 8.78
C PRO A 33 -9.53 5.85 10.06
N TRP A 34 -9.78 6.88 10.88
CA TRP A 34 -10.60 6.76 12.09
C TRP A 34 -12.11 6.66 11.80
N ALA A 35 -12.55 6.78 10.54
CA ALA A 35 -13.95 6.53 10.16
C ALA A 35 -14.34 5.04 10.26
N GLY A 36 -13.36 4.15 10.50
CA GLY A 36 -13.59 2.72 10.70
C GLY A 36 -13.91 1.98 9.41
N THR A 37 -13.94 0.65 9.51
CA THR A 37 -14.15 -0.24 8.36
C THR A 37 -15.61 -0.66 8.19
N GLY A 38 -16.47 -0.34 9.16
CA GLY A 38 -17.85 -0.85 9.24
C GLY A 38 -17.94 -2.34 9.61
N VAL A 39 -16.80 -2.99 9.87
CA VAL A 39 -16.73 -4.42 10.20
C VAL A 39 -16.08 -4.58 11.57
N ALA A 40 -16.86 -5.04 12.55
CA ALA A 40 -16.40 -5.22 13.92
C ALA A 40 -15.19 -6.16 14.04
N ALA A 41 -15.15 -7.23 13.24
CA ALA A 41 -14.03 -8.19 13.23
C ALA A 41 -12.68 -7.57 12.79
N PHE A 42 -12.71 -6.46 12.06
CA PHE A 42 -11.51 -5.72 11.63
C PHE A 42 -11.28 -4.45 12.44
N THR A 43 -12.00 -4.28 13.54
CA THR A 43 -11.90 -3.11 14.43
C THR A 43 -11.29 -3.56 15.75
N ALA A 44 -10.14 -2.98 16.10
CA ALA A 44 -9.49 -3.27 17.38
C ALA A 44 -10.35 -2.72 18.55
N PRO A 45 -10.46 -3.46 19.66
CA PRO A 45 -11.36 -3.12 20.75
C PRO A 45 -10.96 -1.85 21.53
N GLY A 46 -9.69 -1.43 21.44
CA GLY A 46 -9.15 -0.28 22.19
C GLY A 46 -9.53 1.10 21.64
N TRP A 47 -10.26 1.16 20.52
CA TRP A 47 -10.73 2.42 19.96
C TRP A 47 -12.15 2.32 19.37
N LYS A 48 -12.77 3.48 19.14
CA LYS A 48 -14.15 3.58 18.61
C LYS A 48 -14.17 4.30 17.27
N VAL A 49 -15.08 3.86 16.39
CA VAL A 49 -15.34 4.52 15.10
C VAL A 49 -15.63 6.01 15.31
N GLY A 50 -14.93 6.86 14.55
CA GLY A 50 -15.00 8.31 14.62
C GLY A 50 -14.03 8.97 15.60
N ASP A 51 -13.44 8.21 16.54
CA ASP A 51 -12.50 8.74 17.53
C ASP A 51 -11.07 8.76 16.99
N LYS A 52 -10.67 9.94 16.48
CA LYS A 52 -9.33 10.16 15.94
C LYS A 52 -8.23 10.00 17.00
N THR A 53 -8.43 10.54 18.21
CA THR A 53 -7.40 10.54 19.25
C THR A 53 -7.13 9.12 19.74
N SER A 54 -8.18 8.35 19.97
CA SER A 54 -8.06 6.94 20.35
C SER A 54 -7.42 6.10 19.23
N TRP A 55 -7.80 6.34 17.96
CA TRP A 55 -7.18 5.69 16.81
C TRP A 55 -5.68 5.98 16.70
N GLU A 56 -5.26 7.24 16.86
CA GLU A 56 -3.84 7.62 16.85
C GLU A 56 -3.06 6.99 18.02
N GLY A 57 -3.70 6.85 19.18
CA GLY A 57 -3.14 6.13 20.33
C GLY A 57 -2.83 4.66 20.02
N GLU A 58 -3.80 3.96 19.44
CA GLU A 58 -3.65 2.57 18.97
C GLU A 58 -2.52 2.43 17.94
N MET A 59 -2.43 3.35 16.97
CA MET A 59 -1.37 3.31 15.97
C MET A 59 0.01 3.49 16.60
N ARG A 60 0.15 4.43 17.55
CA ARG A 60 1.41 4.63 18.28
C ARG A 60 1.81 3.38 19.05
N ALA A 61 0.88 2.78 19.78
CA ALA A 61 1.13 1.56 20.55
C ALA A 61 1.57 0.39 19.65
N ARG A 62 0.91 0.20 18.50
CA ARG A 62 1.28 -0.83 17.52
C ARG A 62 2.68 -0.66 16.99
N THR A 63 3.05 0.56 16.59
CA THR A 63 4.39 0.86 16.09
C THR A 63 5.45 0.63 17.16
N GLN A 64 5.20 1.09 18.40
CA GLN A 64 6.23 1.06 19.44
C GLN A 64 6.43 -0.30 20.09
N TYR A 65 5.36 -1.06 20.31
CA TYR A 65 5.41 -2.32 21.06
C TYR A 65 5.19 -3.56 20.20
N GLY A 66 4.57 -3.42 19.02
CA GLY A 66 4.22 -4.55 18.16
C GLY A 66 5.17 -4.75 16.98
N GLN A 67 5.76 -3.68 16.46
CA GLN A 67 6.52 -3.70 15.19
C GLN A 67 7.93 -3.11 15.31
N ASN A 68 8.35 -2.68 16.50
CA ASN A 68 9.69 -2.15 16.71
C ASN A 68 10.56 -3.19 17.41
N GLU A 69 11.46 -3.82 16.65
CA GLU A 69 12.42 -4.79 17.15
C GLU A 69 13.31 -4.22 18.25
N TYR A 70 13.76 -2.96 18.14
CA TYR A 70 14.61 -2.34 19.16
C TYR A 70 13.94 -2.30 20.53
N THR A 71 12.63 -2.06 20.57
CA THR A 71 11.86 -2.14 21.82
C THR A 71 11.68 -3.59 22.28
N ARG A 72 11.54 -4.53 21.34
CA ARG A 72 11.15 -5.92 21.61
C ARG A 72 12.29 -6.80 22.14
N VAL A 73 13.50 -6.65 21.60
CA VAL A 73 14.64 -7.48 22.04
C VAL A 73 15.33 -6.94 23.29
N GLY A 74 15.11 -5.66 23.62
CA GLY A 74 15.94 -4.95 24.59
C GLY A 74 17.37 -4.83 24.05
N ASN A 75 17.95 -3.63 24.10
CA ASN A 75 19.37 -3.49 23.76
C ASN A 75 20.24 -4.32 24.71
#